data_AF-A0A7K2ZK51-F1
#
_entry.id   AF-A0A7K2ZK51-F1
#
_cell.length_a   1.000
_cell.length_b   1.000
_cell.length_c   1.000
_cell.angle_alpha   90.00
_cell.angle_beta   90.00
_cell.angle_gamma   90.00
#
_symmetry.space_group_name_H-M   'P 1'
#
loop_
_entity.id
_entity.type
_entity.pdbx_description
1 polymer ?
#
loop_
_entity_poly.entity_id
_entity_poly.type
_entity_poly.pdbx_seq_one_letter_code
_entity_poly.pdbx_strand_id
1 'polypeptide(L)' 'PHVHGANLGVATAAYRDVGGFPSLATGEDHALVEALERRGHRVLRTAHCPVLTSPRLQARAHGGFGDYLAAMPRPAEA' A
#
# COMPACT_ATOMS: atom_id res chain seq x y z
N PRO A 1 0.97 -7.82 7.68
CA PRO A 1 1.98 -7.41 6.68
C PRO A 1 1.55 -6.10 6.00
N HIS A 2 2.48 -5.18 5.71
CA HIS A 2 2.16 -3.87 5.13
C HIS A 2 1.95 -3.94 3.60
N VAL A 3 1.03 -3.12 3.09
CA VAL A 3 0.84 -2.85 1.66
C VAL A 3 1.06 -1.36 1.46
N HIS A 4 1.80 -0.99 0.43
CA HIS A 4 1.99 0.40 0.06
C HIS A 4 1.84 0.52 -1.46
N GLY A 5 1.02 1.46 -1.93
CA GLY A 5 0.82 1.67 -3.36
C GLY A 5 2.11 2.03 -4.12
N ALA A 6 3.10 2.62 -3.44
CA ALA A 6 4.35 3.04 -4.07
C ALA A 6 5.23 1.88 -4.60
N ASN A 7 5.06 0.66 -4.09
CA ASN A 7 5.80 -0.53 -4.53
C ASN A 7 4.87 -1.69 -4.92
N LEU A 8 3.67 -1.38 -5.42
CA LEU A 8 2.68 -2.37 -5.81
C LEU A 8 2.71 -2.60 -7.33
N GLY A 9 2.88 -3.85 -7.74
CA GLY A 9 2.75 -4.29 -9.13
C GLY A 9 1.70 -5.41 -9.26
N VAL A 10 0.88 -5.36 -10.31
CA VAL A 10 -0.18 -6.34 -10.56
C VAL A 10 -0.23 -6.69 -12.04
N ALA A 11 -0.37 -7.98 -12.35
CA ALA A 11 -0.59 -8.42 -13.72
C ALA A 11 -1.97 -7.95 -14.21
N THR A 12 -2.07 -7.46 -15.45
CA THR A 12 -3.32 -6.92 -16.01
C THR A 12 -4.50 -7.89 -15.92
N ALA A 13 -4.26 -9.18 -16.16
CA ALA A 13 -5.31 -10.20 -16.08
C ALA A 13 -5.87 -10.34 -14.65
N ALA A 14 -4.99 -10.41 -13.64
CA ALA A 14 -5.40 -10.50 -12.24
C ALA A 14 -6.09 -9.21 -11.76
N TYR A 15 -5.59 -8.03 -12.17
CA TYR A 15 -6.22 -6.75 -11.87
C TYR A 15 -7.66 -6.68 -12.41
N ARG A 16 -7.88 -7.14 -13.66
CA ARG A 16 -9.21 -7.16 -14.27
C ARG A 16 -10.14 -8.20 -13.64
N ASP A 17 -9.63 -9.37 -13.27
CA ASP A 17 -10.42 -10.44 -12.64
C ASP A 17 -10.98 -10.03 -11.27
N VAL A 18 -10.25 -9.20 -10.51
CA VAL A 18 -10.73 -8.68 -9.22
C VAL A 18 -11.49 -7.35 -9.32
N GLY A 19 -11.70 -6.82 -10.53
CA GLY A 19 -12.43 -5.56 -10.77
C GLY A 19 -11.60 -4.28 -10.57
N GLY A 20 -10.30 -4.39 -10.34
CA GLY A 20 -9.37 -3.27 -10.19
C GLY A 20 -9.45 -2.56 -8.83
N PHE A 21 -8.97 -1.32 -8.76
CA PHE A 21 -9.03 -0.52 -7.54
C PHE A 21 -10.49 -0.18 -7.21
N PRO A 22 -10.95 -0.46 -5.97
CA PRO A 22 -12.25 -0.01 -5.54
C PRO A 22 -12.24 1.51 -5.34
N SER A 23 -13.41 2.15 -5.52
CA SER A 23 -13.57 3.57 -5.25
C SER A 23 -13.68 3.82 -3.75
N LEU A 24 -12.51 3.93 -3.09
CA LEU A 24 -12.38 4.24 -1.67
C LEU A 24 -11.67 5.58 -1.50
N ALA A 25 -11.97 6.29 -0.41
CA ALA A 25 -11.25 7.52 -0.07
C ALA A 25 -9.80 7.24 0.36
N THR A 26 -9.55 6.08 1.00
CA THR A 26 -8.24 5.62 1.48
C THR A 26 -8.20 4.09 1.50
N GLY A 27 -7.00 3.51 1.35
CA GLY A 27 -6.78 2.06 1.49
C GLY A 27 -7.17 1.23 0.27
N GLU A 28 -7.24 1.84 -0.91
CA GLU A 28 -7.55 1.17 -2.18
C GLU A 28 -6.53 0.10 -2.57
N ASP A 29 -5.26 0.31 -2.23
CA ASP A 29 -4.16 -0.63 -2.43
C ASP A 29 -4.29 -1.88 -1.54
N HIS A 30 -4.60 -1.69 -0.26
CA HIS A 30 -4.96 -2.77 0.66
C HIS A 30 -6.15 -3.57 0.14
N ALA A 31 -7.23 -2.89 -0.24
CA ALA A 31 -8.44 -3.54 -0.72
C ALA A 31 -8.21 -4.34 -2.02
N LEU A 32 -7.38 -3.82 -2.94
CA LEU A 32 -6.96 -4.54 -4.15
C LEU A 32 -6.18 -5.82 -3.81
N VAL A 33 -5.20 -5.74 -2.90
CA VAL A 33 -4.40 -6.90 -2.48
C VAL A 33 -5.26 -7.96 -1.80
N GLU A 34 -6.17 -7.55 -0.91
CA GLU A 34 -7.11 -8.49 -0.29
C GLU A 34 -8.04 -9.14 -1.31
N ALA A 35 -8.50 -8.40 -2.33
CA ALA A 35 -9.32 -8.97 -3.39
C ALA A 35 -8.54 -10.02 -4.20
N LEU A 36 -7.27 -9.76 -4.51
CA LEU A 36 -6.37 -10.73 -5.15
C LEU A 36 -6.19 -11.98 -4.29
N GLU A 37 -5.93 -11.82 -2.99
CA GLU A 37 -5.79 -12.95 -2.04
C GLU A 37 -7.10 -13.76 -1.94
N ARG A 38 -8.26 -13.11 -1.76
CA ARG A 38 -9.56 -13.77 -1.71
C ARG A 38 -9.90 -14.53 -2.99
N ARG A 39 -9.43 -14.05 -4.13
CA ARG A 39 -9.63 -14.67 -5.44
C ARG A 39 -8.62 -15.79 -5.74
N GLY A 40 -7.65 -16.01 -4.86
CA GLY A 40 -6.65 -17.07 -4.97
C GLY A 40 -5.44 -16.71 -5.83
N HIS A 41 -5.26 -15.43 -6.19
CA HIS A 41 -4.05 -14.99 -6.88
C HIS A 41 -2.85 -15.00 -5.93
N ARG A 42 -1.67 -15.30 -6.47
CA ARG A 42 -0.42 -15.30 -5.69
C ARG A 42 0.05 -13.86 -5.43
N VAL A 43 0.13 -13.48 -4.16
CA VAL A 43 0.73 -12.21 -3.72
C VAL A 43 2.14 -12.43 -3.20
N LEU A 44 3.14 -11.95 -3.94
CA LEU A 44 4.54 -11.96 -3.50
C LEU A 44 4.83 -10.72 -2.66
N ARG A 45 5.32 -10.93 -1.44
CA ARG A 45 5.82 -9.86 -0.56
C ARG A 45 7.33 -10.00 -0.45
N THR A 46 8.07 -8.96 -0.83
CA THR A 46 9.54 -9.02 -0.95
C THR A 46 10.19 -7.69 -0.57
N ALA A 47 11.36 -7.76 0.06
CA ALA A 47 12.22 -6.61 0.35
C ALA A 47 13.27 -6.37 -0.75
N HIS A 48 13.34 -7.21 -1.79
CA HIS A 48 14.37 -7.14 -2.83
C HIS A 48 14.21 -5.98 -3.83
N CYS A 49 13.08 -5.29 -3.82
CA CYS A 49 12.82 -4.13 -4.69
C CYS A 49 12.27 -2.97 -3.86
N PRO A 50 13.13 -2.31 -3.06
CA PRO A 50 12.72 -1.15 -2.29
C PRO A 50 12.49 0.05 -3.22
N VAL A 51 11.61 0.95 -2.80
CA VAL A 51 11.41 2.25 -3.44
C VAL A 51 11.68 3.34 -2.41
N LEU A 52 12.25 4.46 -2.86
CA LEU A 52 12.39 5.65 -2.04
C LEU A 52 11.12 6.50 -2.15
N THR A 53 10.47 6.77 -1.02
CA THR A 53 9.30 7.66 -0.95
C THR A 53 9.56 8.82 0.00
N SER A 54 8.88 9.95 -0.21
CA SER A 54 9.02 11.09 0.71
C SER A 54 8.35 10.80 2.06
N PRO A 55 9.04 10.99 3.19
CA PRO A 55 8.47 10.80 4.53
C PRO A 55 7.70 12.06 4.99
N ARG A 56 6.70 12.49 4.22
CA ARG A 56 5.95 13.72 4.53
C ARG A 56 5.04 13.50 5.74
N LEU A 57 5.32 14.21 6.83
CA LEU A 57 4.43 14.27 8.01
C LEU A 57 3.19 15.16 7.77
N GLN A 58 3.31 16.13 6.86
CA GLN A 58 2.19 16.92 6.37
C GLN A 58 1.76 16.37 5.01
N ALA A 59 0.96 15.31 5.02
CA ALA A 59 0.46 14.68 3.81
C ALA A 59 -0.78 15.37 3.26
N ARG A 60 -1.01 15.20 1.95
CA ARG A 60 -2.21 15.68 1.24
C ARG A 60 -3.39 14.71 1.37
N ALA A 61 -3.09 13.42 1.54
CA ALA A 61 -4.08 12.37 1.70
C ALA A 61 -4.17 12.02 3.19
N HIS A 62 -5.37 12.17 3.75
CA HIS A 62 -5.69 11.71 5.10
C HIS A 62 -5.76 10.18 5.14
N GLY A 63 -5.56 9.58 6.31
CA GLY A 63 -5.58 8.13 6.53
C GLY A 63 -4.45 7.35 5.83
N GLY A 64 -3.50 8.05 5.20
CA GLY A 64 -2.43 7.44 4.41
C GLY A 64 -1.11 7.28 5.17
N PHE A 65 -0.05 7.01 4.41
CA PHE A 65 1.29 6.77 4.97
C PHE A 65 1.83 7.97 5.76
N GLY A 66 1.51 9.21 5.39
CA GLY A 66 1.95 10.38 6.15
C GLY A 66 1.33 10.47 7.55
N ASP A 67 0.04 10.13 7.68
CA ASP A 67 -0.64 10.07 8.98
C ASP A 67 -0.08 8.92 9.83
N TYR A 68 0.22 7.79 9.19
CA TYR A 68 0.94 6.69 9.84
C TYR A 68 2.30 7.15 10.38
N LEU A 69 3.12 7.83 9.57
CA LEU A 69 4.42 8.37 9.99
C LEU A 69 4.28 9.40 11.12
N ALA A 70 3.26 10.27 11.06
CA ALA A 70 3.01 11.27 12.11
C ALA A 70 2.60 10.63 13.45
N ALA A 71 1.97 9.46 13.42
CA ALA A 71 1.60 8.70 14.61
C ALA A 71 2.75 7.82 15.15
N MET A 72 3.82 7.61 14.38
CA MET A 72 4.96 6.83 14.84
C MET A 72 5.73 7.58 15.95
N PRO A 73 6.20 6.86 17.00
CA PRO A 73 7.11 7.44 17.96
C PRO A 73 8.33 8.02 17.25
N ARG A 74 8.72 9.25 17.61
CA ARG A 74 9.97 9.82 17.11
C ARG A 74 11.10 8.87 17.50
N PRO A 75 12.03 8.55 16.58
CA PRO A 75 13.21 7.78 16.96
C PRO A 75 13.91 8.48 18.12
N ALA A 76 14.36 7.70 19.10
CA ALA A 76 15.20 8.22 20.17
C ALA A 76 16.43 8.88 19.54
N GLU A 77 16.76 10.10 19.96
CA GLU A 77 18.02 10.73 19.56
C GLU A 77 19.17 9.82 20.02
N ALA A 78 20.08 9.52 19.10
CA ALA A 78 21.28 8.72 19.33
C ALA A 78 22.38 9.56 19.98
#